data_AF-A0A831LX98-F1
#
_entry.id   AF-A0A831LX98-F1
#
_cell.length_a   1.000
_cell.length_b   1.000
_cell.length_c   1.000
_cell.angle_alpha   90.00
_cell.angle_beta   90.00
_cell.angle_gamma   90.00
#
_symmetry.space_group_name_H-M   'P 1'
#
loop_
_entity.id
_entity.type
_entity.pdbx_description
1 polymer ?
#
loop_
_entity_poly.entity_id
_entity_poly.type
_entity_poly.pdbx_seq_one_letter_code
_entity_poly.pdbx_strand_id
1 'polypeptide(L)' 'AKKMPAGEAPPTAADCYRFVLSHPAVDVCMSGARTVEQMRENLAALEGGPMTGEELERMRRIGDHVHGGGRK' A
#
# COMPACT_ATOMS: atom_id res chain seq x y z
N ALA A 1 -6.05 -12.77 -4.75
CA ALA A 1 -4.66 -12.88 -5.25
C ALA A 1 -4.52 -12.92 -6.79
N LYS A 2 -5.59 -12.88 -7.60
CA LYS A 2 -5.51 -13.06 -9.07
C LYS A 2 -4.60 -12.06 -9.83
N LYS A 3 -4.27 -10.91 -9.21
CA LYS A 3 -3.39 -9.87 -9.76
C LYS A 3 -2.04 -9.77 -9.04
N MET A 4 -1.69 -10.74 -8.18
CA MET A 4 -0.43 -10.72 -7.45
C MET A 4 0.63 -11.53 -8.20
N PRO A 5 1.91 -11.14 -8.07
CA PRO A 5 3.01 -12.03 -8.41
C PRO A 5 2.87 -13.40 -7.72
N ALA A 6 3.44 -14.43 -8.33
CA ALA A 6 3.46 -15.76 -7.73
C ALA A 6 4.17 -15.72 -6.35
N GLY A 7 3.51 -16.27 -5.33
CA GLY A 7 4.04 -16.29 -3.95
C GLY A 7 3.81 -15.02 -3.14
N GLU A 8 3.21 -13.97 -3.72
CA GLU A 8 2.93 -12.72 -3.01
C GLU A 8 1.48 -12.64 -2.50
N ALA A 9 1.33 -12.26 -1.24
CA ALA A 9 0.04 -11.90 -0.67
C ALA A 9 -0.33 -10.45 -1.05
N PRO A 10 -1.61 -10.14 -1.30
CA PRO A 10 -2.05 -8.76 -1.46
C PRO A 10 -1.67 -7.90 -0.24
N PRO A 11 -1.17 -6.67 -0.45
CA PRO A 11 -1.01 -5.72 0.64
C PRO A 11 -2.38 -5.40 1.24
N THR A 12 -2.40 -5.13 2.55
CA THR A 12 -3.58 -4.63 3.24
C THR A 12 -3.90 -3.20 2.82
N ALA A 13 -5.07 -2.70 3.18
CA ALA A 13 -5.39 -1.28 2.98
C ALA A 13 -4.39 -0.37 3.74
N ALA A 14 -4.04 -0.75 4.97
CA ALA A 14 -3.06 -0.03 5.79
C ALA A 14 -1.68 0.03 5.11
N ASP A 15 -1.21 -1.09 4.53
CA ASP A 15 0.05 -1.12 3.77
C ASP A 15 0.03 -0.15 2.60
N CYS A 16 -1.09 -0.08 1.87
CA CYS A 16 -1.24 0.85 0.75
C CYS A 16 -1.17 2.32 1.21
N TYR A 17 -1.81 2.67 2.33
CA TYR A 17 -1.72 4.03 2.89
C TYR A 17 -0.31 4.34 3.41
N ARG A 18 0.33 3.40 4.11
CA ARG A 18 1.69 3.56 4.62
C ARG A 18 2.71 3.68 3.49
N PHE A 19 2.54 2.95 2.38
CA PHE A 19 3.35 3.11 1.18
C PHE A 19 3.29 4.53 0.62
N VAL A 20 2.08 5.10 0.50
CA VAL A 20 1.88 6.49 0.05
C VAL A 20 2.54 7.47 1.01
N LEU A 21 2.32 7.33 2.31
CA LEU A 21 2.87 8.21 3.35
C LEU A 21 4.39 8.06 3.56
N SER A 22 5.00 7.00 3.03
CA SER A 22 6.46 6.80 3.07
C SER A 22 7.20 7.63 2.02
N HIS A 23 6.49 8.23 1.07
CA HIS A 23 7.12 9.08 0.07
C HIS A 23 7.30 10.51 0.63
N PRO A 24 8.54 11.06 0.70
CA PRO A 24 8.77 12.39 1.26
C PRO A 24 8.07 13.56 0.57
N ALA A 25 7.51 13.35 -0.63
CA ALA A 25 6.74 14.36 -1.36
C ALA A 25 5.24 14.34 -1.04
N VAL A 26 4.79 13.46 -0.13
CA VAL A 26 3.37 13.30 0.21
C VAL A 26 3.16 13.67 1.67
N ASP A 27 2.48 14.80 1.89
CA ASP A 27 2.14 15.28 3.24
C ASP A 27 0.79 14.73 3.75
N VAL A 28 -0.13 14.40 2.84
CA VAL A 28 -1.50 14.00 3.16
C VAL A 28 -1.95 12.81 2.32
N CYS A 29 -2.59 11.83 2.96
CA CYS A 29 -3.24 10.70 2.28
C CYS A 29 -4.72 10.61 2.71
N MET A 30 -5.64 10.62 1.73
CA MET A 30 -7.07 10.50 1.98
C MET A 30 -7.49 9.02 1.97
N SER A 31 -8.15 8.57 3.04
CA SER A 31 -8.65 7.19 3.14
C SER A 31 -10.12 7.08 2.73
N GLY A 32 -10.44 6.02 1.99
CA GLY A 32 -11.78 5.74 1.47
C GLY A 32 -12.58 4.75 2.32
N ALA A 33 -12.57 4.90 3.65
CA ALA A 33 -13.27 3.98 4.56
C ALA A 33 -14.80 4.09 4.42
N ARG A 34 -15.50 2.95 4.35
CA ARG A 34 -16.98 2.87 4.36
C ARG A 34 -17.55 2.73 5.77
N THR A 35 -16.79 2.11 6.69
CA THR A 35 -17.23 1.85 8.07
C THR A 35 -16.18 2.35 9.07
N VAL A 36 -16.59 2.44 10.34
CA VAL A 36 -15.70 2.86 11.44
C VAL A 36 -14.56 1.85 11.63
N GLU A 37 -14.83 0.57 11.46
CA GLU A 37 -13.85 -0.51 11.59
C GLU A 37 -12.76 -0.36 10.52
N GLN A 38 -13.15 -0.13 9.26
CA GLN A 38 -12.21 0.16 8.18
C GLN A 38 -11.39 1.42 8.46
N MET A 39 -12.01 2.46 9.04
CA MET A 39 -11.28 3.66 9.43
C MET A 39 -10.22 3.34 10.49
N ARG A 40 -10.56 2.53 11.50
CA ARG A 40 -9.61 2.09 12.53
C ARG A 40 -8.45 1.27 11.95
N GLU A 41 -8.75 0.33 11.05
CA GLU A 41 -7.73 -0.45 10.35
C GLU A 41 -6.80 0.43 9.52
N ASN A 42 -7.34 1.44 8.83
CA ASN A 42 -6.52 2.37 8.04
C ASN A 42 -5.61 3.23 8.92
N LEU A 43 -6.08 3.64 10.09
CA LEU A 43 -5.30 4.44 11.04
C LEU A 43 -4.10 3.67 11.61
N ALA A 44 -4.14 2.34 11.63
CA ALA A 44 -2.99 1.51 12.04
C ALA A 44 -1.75 1.73 11.14
N ALA A 45 -1.94 2.25 9.91
CA ALA A 45 -0.83 2.64 9.03
C ALA A 45 0.10 3.70 9.67
N LEU A 46 -0.41 4.53 10.58
CA LEU A 46 0.35 5.59 11.24
C LEU A 46 1.27 5.05 12.36
N GLU A 47 0.96 3.88 12.91
CA GLU A 47 1.73 3.28 14.01
C GLU A 47 3.10 2.77 13.55
N GLY A 48 3.21 2.36 12.28
CA GLY A 48 4.43 1.77 11.70
C GLY A 48 5.44 2.78 11.15
N GLY A 49 5.15 4.08 11.14
CA GLY A 49 6.01 5.10 10.52
C GLY A 49 6.25 4.84 9.02
N PRO A 50 7.27 5.45 8.40
CA PRO A 50 7.65 5.14 7.02
C PRO A 50 8.04 3.67 6.84
N MET A 51 7.80 3.12 5.66
CA MET A 51 8.24 1.79 5.24
C MET A 51 9.76 1.73 5.14
N THR A 52 10.32 0.56 5.47
CA THR A 52 11.72 0.23 5.21
C THR A 52 11.98 0.08 3.71
N GLY A 53 13.26 0.04 3.31
CA GLY A 53 13.64 -0.21 1.92
C GLY A 53 13.07 -1.53 1.38
N GLU A 54 13.09 -2.59 2.18
CA GLU A 54 12.58 -3.91 1.81
C GLU A 54 11.06 -3.91 1.61
N GLU A 55 10.32 -3.23 2.50
CA GLU A 55 8.87 -3.05 2.38
C GLU A 55 8.52 -2.26 1.10
N LEU A 56 9.26 -1.18 0.80
CA LEU A 56 9.07 -0.38 -0.41
C LEU A 56 9.36 -1.18 -1.69
N GLU A 57 10.45 -1.95 -1.71
CA GLU A 57 10.80 -2.80 -2.85
C GLU A 57 9.72 -3.85 -3.12
N ARG A 58 9.17 -4.45 -2.06
CA ARG A 58 8.05 -5.37 -2.18
C ARG A 58 6.82 -4.70 -2.79
N MET A 59 6.41 -3.53 -2.27
CA MET A 59 5.25 -2.79 -2.77
C MET A 59 5.42 -2.39 -4.24
N ARG A 60 6.62 -1.93 -4.63
CA ARG A 60 6.94 -1.59 -6.02
C ARG A 60 6.85 -2.78 -6.95
N ARG A 61 7.40 -3.94 -6.57
CA ARG A 61 7.33 -5.18 -7.36
C ARG A 61 5.89 -5.63 -7.60
N ILE A 62 5.03 -5.51 -6.59
CA ILE A 62 3.60 -5.81 -6.72
C ILE A 62 2.94 -4.81 -7.68
N GLY A 63 3.23 -3.51 -7.53
CA GLY A 63 2.73 -2.46 -8.42
C GLY A 63 3.17 -2.67 -9.88
N ASP A 64 4.44 -2.97 -10.11
CA ASP A 64 5.00 -3.25 -11.43
C ASP A 64 4.34 -4.47 -12.08
N HIS A 65 4.04 -5.52 -11.31
CA HIS A 65 3.30 -6.67 -11.82
C HIS A 65 1.86 -6.30 -12.21
N VAL A 66 1.16 -5.50 -11.38
CA VAL A 66 -0.22 -5.08 -11.66
C VAL A 66 -0.29 -4.16 -12.89
N HIS A 67 0.70 -3.28 -13.07
CA HIS A 67 0.73 -2.29 -14.14
C HIS A 67 1.54 -2.70 -15.38
N GLY A 68 2.36 -3.76 -15.29
CA GLY A 68 3.20 -4.27 -16.37
C GLY A 68 2.42 -4.78 -17.59
N GLY A 69 1.12 -5.08 -17.42
CA GLY A 69 0.20 -5.39 -18.53
C GLY A 69 -0.58 -4.19 -19.08
N GLY A 70 -0.31 -2.95 -18.63
CA GLY A 70 -1.26 -1.84 -18.80
C GLY A 70 -0.66 -0.44 -18.87
N ARG A 71 0.52 -0.27 -19.47
CA ARG A 71 0.88 1.02 -20.08
C ARG A 71 0.46 0.98 -21.56
N LYS A 72 -0.69 1.58 -21.87
CA LYS A 72 -0.99 2.09 -23.21
C LYS A 72 -0.61 3.56 -23.25
#